data_AF-A0A0M4ERN4-F1
#
_entry.id   AF-A0A0M4ERN4-F1
#
_cell.length_a   1.000
_cell.length_b   1.000
_cell.length_c   1.000
_cell.angle_alpha   90.00
_cell.angle_beta   90.00
_cell.angle_gamma   90.00
#
_symmetry.space_group_name_H-M   'P 1'
#
loop_
_entity.id
_entity.type
_entity.pdbx_description
1 polymer ?
#
loop_
_entity_poly.entity_id
_entity_poly.type
_entity_poly.pdbx_seq_one_letter_code
_entity_poly.pdbx_strand_id
1 'polypeptide(L)'
;MRALAPLLMLLGILSIEANLPEYARVRYDARPDEDEEPRRYYNNNNNNNNNRPQTRYSRPNGLEFPPVPQPQDRKYMKREHEQLSNGKMHKCRIWVPPEIVPKYAQASLIQTDITNKLSMIEVCCTGYAAMRFMGVTVCRPSCSCLNGSCQQPGGCDCYEGFVKNDNGDCVFACPLGCQNGRCFLDGSCQCEPGYKLDETRRFCRPICSSGCDNNPRHNCTAPEICSCAKGYQLTNNGCEPVCDPDCGIGGLCKEQNECDCGSGYKLKDGVCQADCYQ
;
A
#
# COMPACT_ATOMS: atom_id res chain seq x y z
N MET A 1 -43.80 -65.86 -4.30
CA MET A 1 -43.31 -64.89 -5.30
C MET A 1 -44.48 -64.01 -5.73
N ARG A 2 -44.59 -62.81 -5.15
CA ARG A 2 -45.46 -61.74 -5.68
C ARG A 2 -44.76 -60.41 -5.44
N ALA A 3 -44.37 -59.81 -6.56
CA ALA A 3 -43.78 -58.49 -6.64
C ALA A 3 -44.81 -57.42 -6.25
N LEU A 4 -44.37 -56.43 -5.47
CA LEU A 4 -45.13 -55.21 -5.22
C LEU A 4 -44.28 -54.04 -5.75
N ALA A 5 -44.84 -53.35 -6.74
CA ALA A 5 -44.29 -52.16 -7.39
C ALA A 5 -44.25 -50.96 -6.43
N PRO A 6 -43.28 -50.04 -6.54
CA PRO A 6 -43.29 -48.81 -5.77
C PRO A 6 -44.16 -47.75 -6.48
N LEU A 7 -45.10 -47.17 -5.73
CA LEU A 7 -45.90 -46.00 -6.12
C LEU A 7 -44.99 -44.78 -6.33
N LEU A 8 -45.09 -44.16 -7.51
CA LEU A 8 -44.61 -42.80 -7.76
C LEU A 8 -45.48 -41.80 -6.98
N MET A 9 -44.90 -41.16 -5.96
CA MET A 9 -45.46 -39.95 -5.36
C MET A 9 -45.02 -38.73 -6.19
N LEU A 10 -45.91 -38.22 -7.03
CA LEU A 10 -45.80 -36.88 -7.60
C LEU A 10 -46.04 -35.85 -6.49
N LEU A 11 -44.97 -35.20 -6.02
CA LEU A 11 -45.08 -33.95 -5.26
C LEU A 11 -44.87 -32.79 -6.21
N GLY A 12 -45.96 -32.06 -6.47
CA GLY A 12 -45.99 -30.85 -7.27
C GLY A 12 -45.06 -29.79 -6.71
N ILE A 13 -44.24 -29.25 -7.61
CA ILE A 13 -43.34 -28.12 -7.34
C ILE A 13 -44.22 -26.87 -7.28
N LEU A 14 -44.41 -26.34 -6.07
CA LEU A 14 -44.97 -25.00 -5.87
C LEU A 14 -43.94 -23.98 -6.36
N SER A 15 -44.19 -23.37 -7.51
CA SER A 15 -43.46 -22.21 -8.00
C SER A 15 -43.73 -21.03 -7.07
N ILE A 16 -42.74 -20.66 -6.24
CA ILE A 16 -42.76 -19.40 -5.49
C ILE A 16 -42.28 -18.32 -6.46
N GLU A 17 -43.21 -17.51 -6.97
CA GLU A 17 -42.91 -16.27 -7.67
C GLU A 17 -42.34 -15.26 -6.66
N ALA A 18 -41.01 -15.16 -6.60
CA ALA A 18 -40.35 -14.04 -5.96
C ALA A 18 -40.40 -12.84 -6.93
N ASN A 19 -41.36 -11.94 -6.70
CA ASN A 19 -41.37 -10.60 -7.26
C ASN A 19 -40.18 -9.81 -6.67
N LEU A 20 -39.11 -9.64 -7.46
CA LEU A 20 -38.00 -8.74 -7.16
C LEU A 20 -38.24 -7.37 -7.84
N PRO A 21 -38.15 -6.25 -7.11
CA PRO A 21 -38.33 -4.91 -7.66
C PRO A 21 -37.17 -4.52 -8.57
N GLU A 22 -37.52 -3.98 -9.74
CA GLU A 22 -36.63 -3.56 -10.81
C GLU A 22 -35.93 -2.24 -10.44
N TYR A 23 -34.69 -2.32 -9.95
CA TYR A 23 -33.79 -1.17 -9.88
C TYR A 23 -32.53 -1.39 -10.73
N ALA A 24 -32.43 -0.57 -11.77
CA ALA A 24 -31.23 -0.19 -12.53
C ALA A 24 -30.31 -1.32 -13.06
N ARG A 25 -30.63 -1.81 -14.27
CA ARG A 25 -29.61 -2.31 -15.20
C ARG A 25 -28.69 -1.15 -15.61
N VAL A 26 -27.43 -1.15 -15.18
CA VAL A 26 -26.39 -0.35 -15.81
C VAL A 26 -25.93 -1.11 -17.06
N ARG A 27 -26.26 -0.57 -18.25
CA ARG A 27 -25.68 -1.02 -19.52
C ARG A 27 -24.19 -0.68 -19.51
N TYR A 28 -23.33 -1.66 -19.80
CA TYR A 28 -22.00 -1.37 -20.32
C TYR A 28 -22.18 -0.98 -21.79
N ASP A 29 -22.28 0.31 -22.06
CA ASP A 29 -22.14 0.82 -23.43
C ASP A 29 -20.65 0.79 -23.81
N ALA A 30 -20.36 0.11 -24.91
CA ALA A 30 -19.04 0.07 -25.54
C ALA A 30 -18.62 1.47 -25.97
N ARG A 31 -17.38 1.87 -25.66
CA ARG A 31 -16.78 3.11 -26.19
C ARG A 31 -16.46 2.91 -27.68
N PRO A 32 -16.72 3.90 -28.56
CA PRO A 32 -16.24 3.88 -29.94
C PRO A 32 -14.74 4.18 -30.00
N ASP A 33 -14.04 3.48 -30.91
CA ASP A 33 -12.68 3.77 -31.35
C ASP A 33 -12.64 5.11 -32.10
N GLU A 34 -11.76 6.02 -31.68
CA GLU A 34 -11.30 7.15 -32.49
C GLU A 34 -9.76 7.14 -32.49
N ASP A 35 -9.21 6.78 -33.65
CA ASP A 35 -7.81 6.91 -34.02
C ASP A 35 -7.41 8.39 -34.12
N GLU A 36 -6.36 8.83 -33.42
CA GLU A 36 -5.51 9.94 -33.91
C GLU A 36 -4.11 9.97 -33.25
N GLU A 37 -3.08 10.05 -34.10
CA GLU A 37 -1.64 9.95 -33.87
C GLU A 37 -0.97 11.21 -33.23
N PRO A 38 0.31 11.14 -32.81
CA PRO A 38 0.92 12.09 -31.86
C PRO A 38 1.53 13.34 -32.53
N ARG A 39 1.09 14.53 -32.13
CA ARG A 39 1.73 15.80 -32.56
C ARG A 39 2.99 16.12 -31.75
N ARG A 40 4.13 15.92 -32.40
CA ARG A 40 5.42 16.58 -32.14
C ARG A 40 5.24 18.10 -32.02
N TYR A 41 5.70 18.70 -30.94
CA TYR A 41 5.86 20.15 -30.87
C TYR A 41 7.30 20.53 -31.25
N TYR A 42 7.43 21.09 -32.44
CA TYR A 42 8.65 21.72 -32.94
C TYR A 42 8.87 23.04 -32.20
N ASN A 43 10.09 23.23 -31.71
CA ASN A 43 10.57 24.50 -31.20
C ASN A 43 10.94 25.39 -32.39
N ASN A 44 10.43 26.62 -32.48
CA ASN A 44 11.04 27.68 -33.27
C ASN A 44 10.58 29.08 -32.82
N ASN A 45 11.55 29.77 -32.22
CA ASN A 45 11.98 31.15 -32.47
C ASN A 45 10.99 32.34 -32.45
N ASN A 46 11.35 33.24 -31.53
CA ASN A 46 11.61 34.67 -31.72
C ASN A 46 10.47 35.68 -31.90
N ASN A 47 10.48 36.59 -30.93
CA ASN A 47 10.39 38.05 -31.00
C ASN A 47 9.05 38.76 -31.22
N ASN A 48 8.83 39.68 -30.27
CA ASN A 48 8.12 40.97 -30.36
C ASN A 48 6.61 40.94 -30.56
N ASN A 49 5.85 41.27 -29.51
CA ASN A 49 5.39 42.65 -29.31
C ASN A 49 4.51 42.81 -28.06
N ASN A 50 4.64 43.99 -27.46
CA ASN A 50 3.88 44.53 -26.35
C ASN A 50 2.36 44.56 -26.60
N ASN A 51 1.59 44.14 -25.59
CA ASN A 51 0.46 44.84 -24.96
C ASN A 51 -0.66 43.89 -24.50
N ARG A 52 -0.83 43.73 -23.18
CA ARG A 52 -2.16 43.57 -22.58
C ARG A 52 -2.18 44.10 -21.13
N PRO A 53 -3.26 44.78 -20.68
CA PRO A 53 -3.25 45.65 -19.51
C PRO A 53 -3.44 44.86 -18.20
N GLN A 54 -2.69 45.26 -17.16
CA GLN A 54 -2.86 44.78 -15.79
C GLN A 54 -4.06 45.48 -15.12
N THR A 55 -5.07 44.71 -14.71
CA THR A 55 -6.10 45.17 -13.78
C THR A 55 -5.55 45.11 -12.34
N ARG A 56 -5.34 46.28 -11.72
CA ARG A 56 -5.01 46.40 -10.28
C ARG A 56 -6.27 46.16 -9.46
N TYR A 57 -6.30 45.06 -8.71
CA TYR A 57 -7.13 44.98 -7.50
C TYR A 57 -6.28 45.38 -6.29
N SER A 58 -6.53 46.56 -5.76
CA SER A 58 -5.95 47.02 -4.50
C SER A 58 -6.69 46.35 -3.33
N ARG A 59 -5.97 45.49 -2.59
CA ARG A 59 -6.47 44.82 -1.39
C ARG A 59 -6.31 45.78 -0.19
N PRO A 60 -7.36 46.08 0.59
CA PRO A 60 -7.22 46.98 1.74
C PRO A 60 -6.63 46.23 2.94
N ASN A 61 -5.68 46.91 3.60
CA ASN A 61 -5.15 46.73 4.95
C ASN A 61 -4.71 45.32 5.35
N GLY A 62 -3.38 45.13 5.32
CA GLY A 62 -2.67 44.01 5.93
C GLY A 62 -2.78 44.08 7.45
N LEU A 63 -3.59 43.21 8.02
CA LEU A 63 -3.35 42.72 9.37
C LEU A 63 -2.13 41.81 9.29
N GLU A 64 -1.00 42.30 9.79
CA GLU A 64 0.23 41.53 9.93
C GLU A 64 -0.01 40.51 11.03
N PHE A 65 -0.33 39.27 10.64
CA PHE A 65 -0.34 38.16 11.59
C PHE A 65 1.12 37.92 11.99
N PRO A 66 1.48 37.99 13.28
CA PRO A 66 2.83 37.64 13.71
C PRO A 66 3.13 36.22 13.21
N PRO A 67 4.35 35.97 12.68
CA PRO A 67 4.72 34.63 12.24
C PRO A 67 4.51 33.68 13.40
N VAL A 68 3.59 32.73 13.22
CA VAL A 68 3.34 31.67 14.20
C VAL A 68 4.67 30.94 14.37
N PRO A 69 5.32 30.97 15.55
CA PRO A 69 6.64 30.40 15.66
C PRO A 69 6.50 28.89 15.66
N GLN A 70 6.93 28.26 14.57
CA GLN A 70 6.95 26.82 14.42
C GLN A 70 7.87 26.20 15.49
N PRO A 71 7.51 25.04 16.08
CA PRO A 71 8.29 24.43 17.15
C PRO A 71 9.72 24.14 16.65
N GLN A 72 10.69 24.63 17.42
CA GLN A 72 12.08 24.75 17.01
C GLN A 72 12.84 23.41 17.00
N ASP A 73 12.23 22.34 17.50
CA ASP A 73 12.89 21.04 17.70
C ASP A 73 12.48 20.01 16.63
N ARG A 74 13.41 19.71 15.71
CA ARG A 74 13.21 18.74 14.60
C ARG A 74 12.87 17.31 15.04
N LYS A 75 13.04 16.96 16.32
CA LYS A 75 12.67 15.64 16.91
C LYS A 75 11.16 15.39 16.92
N TYR A 76 10.33 16.44 16.92
CA TYR A 76 8.86 16.33 16.99
C TYR A 76 8.18 16.28 15.63
N MET A 77 8.98 16.31 14.57
CA MET A 77 8.56 16.12 13.17
C MET A 77 8.96 14.75 12.66
N LYS A 78 9.30 13.82 13.56
CA LYS A 78 9.70 12.47 13.26
C LYS A 78 9.15 11.58 14.34
N ARG A 79 8.54 10.46 13.99
CA ARG A 79 8.12 9.43 14.95
C ARG A 79 9.29 8.73 15.67
N GLU A 80 10.47 9.34 15.72
CA GLU A 80 11.62 8.87 16.50
C GLU A 80 11.35 8.88 18.03
N HIS A 81 10.40 9.70 18.49
CA HIS A 81 9.96 9.75 19.88
C HIS A 81 8.65 8.97 20.11
N GLU A 82 8.30 8.06 19.20
CA GLU A 82 7.12 7.22 19.30
C GLU A 82 7.18 6.37 20.58
N GLN A 83 6.24 6.63 21.50
CA GLN A 83 6.14 5.89 22.75
C GLN A 83 4.90 5.01 22.75
N LEU A 84 5.04 3.76 23.16
CA LEU A 84 3.91 2.83 23.22
C LEU A 84 2.87 3.34 24.24
N SER A 85 1.66 3.67 23.76
CA SER A 85 0.52 4.00 24.62
C SER A 85 -0.19 2.73 25.07
N ASN A 86 -0.48 1.84 24.11
CA ASN A 86 -1.14 0.57 24.32
C ASN A 86 -0.70 -0.44 23.26
N GLY A 87 0.11 -1.41 23.67
CA GLY A 87 0.64 -2.44 22.77
C GLY A 87 -0.42 -3.38 22.19
N LYS A 88 -1.52 -3.64 22.91
CA LYS A 88 -2.59 -4.52 22.41
C LYS A 88 -3.46 -3.85 21.35
N MET A 89 -3.48 -2.52 21.32
CA MET A 89 -4.27 -1.74 20.37
C MET A 89 -3.41 -1.07 19.31
N HIS A 90 -2.09 -1.32 19.31
CA HIS A 90 -1.11 -0.67 18.44
C HIS A 90 -1.25 0.86 18.42
N LYS A 91 -1.42 1.42 19.62
CA LYS A 91 -1.52 2.87 19.84
C LYS A 91 -0.21 3.39 20.41
N CYS A 92 0.25 4.49 19.83
CA CYS A 92 1.47 5.16 20.20
C CYS A 92 1.23 6.65 20.43
N ARG A 93 2.08 7.27 21.24
CA ARG A 93 2.07 8.71 21.52
C ARG A 93 3.21 9.36 20.77
N ILE A 94 2.89 10.46 20.11
CA ILE A 94 3.85 11.32 19.45
C ILE A 94 3.58 12.77 19.85
N TRP A 95 4.65 13.55 19.93
CA TRP A 95 4.66 14.99 20.07
C TRP A 95 4.81 15.61 18.69
N VAL A 96 3.86 16.46 18.32
CA VAL A 96 3.83 17.16 17.04
C VAL A 96 3.54 18.65 17.21
N PRO A 97 3.94 19.51 16.28
CA PRO A 97 3.41 20.87 16.20
C PRO A 97 1.87 20.90 16.21
N PRO A 98 1.23 21.81 16.96
CA PRO A 98 -0.23 21.96 16.96
C PRO A 98 -0.83 22.14 15.56
N GLU A 99 -0.10 22.81 14.67
CA GLU A 99 -0.50 23.10 13.29
C GLU A 99 -0.68 21.85 12.42
N ILE A 100 0.02 20.76 12.72
CA ILE A 100 -0.05 19.52 11.93
C ILE A 100 -0.98 18.46 12.54
N VAL A 101 -1.48 18.69 13.76
CA VAL A 101 -2.47 17.81 14.40
C VAL A 101 -3.66 17.50 13.48
N PRO A 102 -4.25 18.48 12.74
CA PRO A 102 -5.37 18.21 11.83
C PRO A 102 -5.04 17.23 10.70
N LYS A 103 -3.76 17.05 10.32
CA LYS A 103 -3.35 16.06 9.31
C LYS A 103 -3.57 14.63 9.81
N TYR A 104 -3.57 14.43 11.12
CA TYR A 104 -3.88 13.16 11.75
C TYR A 104 -5.38 13.07 12.06
N ALA A 105 -6.20 12.90 11.01
CA ALA A 105 -7.66 12.97 11.06
C ALA A 105 -8.35 12.05 12.10
N GLN A 106 -7.62 11.09 12.69
CA GLN A 106 -8.13 10.14 13.68
C GLN A 106 -7.28 10.08 14.97
N ALA A 107 -6.37 11.03 15.16
CA ALA A 107 -5.60 11.15 16.39
C ALA A 107 -6.41 11.73 17.54
N SER A 108 -6.04 11.36 18.76
CA SER A 108 -6.61 11.95 19.98
C SER A 108 -5.59 12.89 20.62
N LEU A 109 -5.96 14.16 20.83
CA LEU A 109 -5.10 15.10 21.56
C LEU A 109 -5.08 14.73 23.04
N ILE A 110 -3.89 14.46 23.58
CA ILE A 110 -3.70 14.04 24.97
C ILE A 110 -3.34 15.25 25.85
N GLN A 111 -2.32 16.01 25.43
CA GLN A 111 -1.88 17.21 26.16
C GLN A 111 -1.15 18.17 25.22
N THR A 112 -1.10 19.44 25.60
CA THR A 112 -0.38 20.47 24.87
C THR A 112 0.70 21.07 25.76
N ASP A 113 1.93 21.09 25.27
CA ASP A 113 3.04 21.80 25.89
C ASP A 113 3.16 23.20 25.26
N ILE A 114 2.65 24.20 25.98
CA ILE A 114 2.67 25.60 25.55
C ILE A 114 4.08 26.19 25.52
N THR A 115 5.02 25.67 26.32
CA THR A 115 6.38 26.23 26.39
C THR A 115 7.19 25.82 25.17
N ASN A 116 7.09 24.54 24.80
CA ASN A 116 7.76 23.99 23.63
C ASN A 116 6.94 24.08 22.34
N LYS A 117 5.69 24.57 22.42
CA LYS A 117 4.72 24.68 21.31
C LYS A 117 4.45 23.33 20.65
N LEU A 118 4.16 22.32 21.46
CA LEU A 118 3.93 20.96 21.01
C LEU A 118 2.60 20.44 21.51
N SER A 119 2.08 19.45 20.81
CA SER A 119 0.89 18.71 21.14
C SER A 119 1.25 17.24 21.18
N MET A 120 1.04 16.59 22.32
CA MET A 120 1.09 15.14 22.42
C MET A 120 -0.24 14.61 21.90
N ILE A 121 -0.18 13.80 20.86
CA ILE A 121 -1.32 13.11 20.27
C ILE A 121 -1.13 11.60 20.37
N GLU A 122 -2.23 10.88 20.53
CA GLU A 122 -2.28 9.43 20.39
C GLU A 122 -2.66 9.07 18.94
N VAL A 123 -1.84 8.25 18.31
CA VAL A 123 -1.94 7.79 16.93
C VAL A 123 -1.75 6.27 16.86
N CYS A 124 -2.09 5.66 15.73
CA CYS A 124 -1.69 4.28 15.45
C CYS A 124 -0.20 4.19 15.23
N CYS A 125 0.46 3.17 15.77
CA CYS A 125 1.91 3.00 15.69
C CYS A 125 2.41 2.87 14.25
N THR A 126 3.71 3.06 14.02
CA THR A 126 4.33 2.86 12.70
C THR A 126 3.98 1.48 12.12
N GLY A 127 3.57 1.46 10.84
CA GLY A 127 3.06 0.25 10.17
C GLY A 127 1.57 -0.04 10.40
N TYR A 128 0.85 0.75 11.20
CA TYR A 128 -0.59 0.61 11.43
C TYR A 128 -1.36 1.82 10.91
N ALA A 129 -2.40 1.56 10.12
CA ALA A 129 -3.35 2.55 9.63
C ALA A 129 -4.50 2.75 10.62
N ALA A 130 -4.94 3.99 10.77
CA ALA A 130 -6.06 4.35 11.62
C ALA A 130 -7.39 4.13 10.88
N MET A 131 -8.33 3.46 11.55
CA MET A 131 -9.71 3.31 11.10
C MET A 131 -10.67 3.76 12.20
N ARG A 132 -11.63 4.63 11.87
CA ARG A 132 -12.75 4.98 12.75
C ARG A 132 -13.79 3.86 12.72
N PHE A 133 -14.02 3.21 13.86
CA PHE A 133 -15.05 2.20 14.02
C PHE A 133 -15.93 2.54 15.24
N MET A 134 -17.24 2.75 15.01
CA MET A 134 -18.21 3.09 16.06
C MET A 134 -17.76 4.23 17.01
N GLY A 135 -17.08 5.25 16.46
CA GLY A 135 -16.59 6.39 17.24
C GLY A 135 -15.22 6.19 17.90
N VAL A 136 -14.63 4.99 17.85
CA VAL A 136 -13.30 4.68 18.39
C VAL A 136 -12.28 4.55 17.25
N THR A 137 -11.06 5.04 17.48
CA THR A 137 -9.93 4.80 16.57
C THR A 137 -9.35 3.41 16.81
N VAL A 138 -9.42 2.56 15.79
CA VAL A 138 -8.84 1.22 15.76
C VAL A 138 -7.63 1.23 14.83
N CYS A 139 -6.53 0.67 15.29
CA CYS A 139 -5.29 0.59 14.52
C CYS A 139 -5.19 -0.79 13.87
N ARG A 140 -5.20 -0.82 12.54
CA ARG A 140 -5.04 -2.04 11.76
C ARG A 140 -3.70 -2.05 11.08
N PRO A 141 -3.00 -3.19 11.01
CA PRO A 141 -1.74 -3.26 10.31
C PRO A 141 -1.93 -2.89 8.83
N SER A 142 -0.99 -2.10 8.31
CA SER A 142 -0.93 -1.71 6.92
C SER A 142 -0.14 -2.76 6.14
N CYS A 143 -0.78 -3.37 5.15
CA CYS A 143 -0.17 -4.38 4.30
C CYS A 143 -0.93 -4.52 2.98
N SER A 144 -0.25 -5.06 1.97
CA SER A 144 -0.82 -5.40 0.67
C SER A 144 -1.02 -6.92 0.58
N CYS A 145 -2.00 -7.45 1.33
CA CYS A 145 -2.30 -8.89 1.39
C CYS A 145 -3.55 -9.21 0.58
N LEU A 146 -3.40 -9.50 -0.71
CA LEU A 146 -4.49 -10.07 -1.50
C LEU A 146 -4.70 -11.53 -1.06
N ASN A 147 -5.95 -11.96 -0.82
CA ASN A 147 -6.28 -13.31 -0.36
C ASN A 147 -5.66 -13.75 0.98
N GLY A 148 -5.38 -12.78 1.85
CA GLY A 148 -4.97 -13.03 3.22
C GLY A 148 -5.51 -11.98 4.19
N SER A 149 -5.37 -12.27 5.47
CA SER A 149 -5.57 -11.32 6.56
C SER A 149 -4.24 -10.69 6.95
N CYS A 150 -4.30 -9.43 7.37
CA CYS A 150 -3.15 -8.72 7.89
C CYS A 150 -3.07 -8.91 9.41
N GLN A 151 -2.09 -9.67 9.91
CA GLN A 151 -1.88 -9.78 11.36
C GLN A 151 -0.90 -8.75 11.89
N GLN A 152 0.10 -8.39 11.07
CA GLN A 152 1.14 -7.42 11.41
C GLN A 152 1.59 -6.67 10.17
N PRO A 153 2.26 -5.51 10.32
CA PRO A 153 2.76 -4.74 9.18
C PRO A 153 3.66 -5.62 8.30
N GLY A 154 3.40 -5.65 6.99
CA GLY A 154 4.14 -6.48 6.04
C GLY A 154 3.95 -8.01 6.17
N GLY A 155 3.21 -8.49 7.17
CA GLY A 155 2.96 -9.91 7.42
C GLY A 155 1.53 -10.33 7.07
N CYS A 156 1.39 -11.07 5.98
CA CYS A 156 0.11 -11.67 5.57
C CYS A 156 -0.11 -13.02 6.25
N ASP A 157 -1.35 -13.36 6.57
CA ASP A 157 -1.77 -14.73 6.88
C ASP A 157 -2.79 -15.15 5.83
N CYS A 158 -2.42 -16.11 5.00
CA CYS A 158 -3.22 -16.49 3.84
C CYS A 158 -4.51 -17.19 4.28
N TYR A 159 -5.60 -16.91 3.56
CA TYR A 159 -6.86 -17.61 3.77
C TYR A 159 -6.74 -19.08 3.37
N GLU A 160 -7.75 -19.86 3.74
CA GLU A 160 -7.84 -21.26 3.35
C GLU A 160 -7.80 -21.42 1.82
N GLY A 161 -6.99 -22.37 1.34
CA GLY A 161 -6.74 -22.56 -0.10
C GLY A 161 -5.70 -21.61 -0.71
N PHE A 162 -5.02 -20.78 0.09
CA PHE A 162 -3.92 -19.93 -0.34
C PHE A 162 -2.61 -20.24 0.40
N VAL A 163 -1.48 -19.86 -0.20
CA VAL A 163 -0.13 -20.04 0.35
C VAL A 163 0.75 -18.85 0.11
N LYS A 164 1.71 -18.64 1.02
CA LYS A 164 2.78 -17.65 0.79
C LYS A 164 3.72 -18.17 -0.27
N ASN A 165 3.94 -17.37 -1.31
CA ASN A 165 5.06 -17.56 -2.23
C ASN A 165 6.36 -16.99 -1.64
N ASP A 166 7.46 -17.06 -2.40
CA ASP A 166 8.77 -16.52 -1.99
C ASP A 166 8.76 -15.00 -1.73
N ASN A 167 7.79 -14.27 -2.30
CA ASN A 167 7.60 -12.83 -2.09
C ASN A 167 6.67 -12.52 -0.90
N GLY A 168 6.19 -13.55 -0.17
CA GLY A 168 5.27 -13.41 0.96
C GLY A 168 3.82 -13.09 0.56
N ASP A 169 3.48 -13.17 -0.72
CA ASP A 169 2.12 -12.96 -1.24
C ASP A 169 1.29 -14.23 -1.13
N CYS A 170 -0.01 -14.09 -0.88
CA CYS A 170 -0.93 -15.21 -0.80
C CYS A 170 -1.46 -15.60 -2.18
N VAL A 171 -0.92 -16.70 -2.72
CA VAL A 171 -1.22 -17.22 -4.05
C VAL A 171 -2.09 -18.47 -3.96
N PHE A 172 -2.80 -18.80 -5.05
CA PHE A 172 -3.70 -19.95 -5.08
C PHE A 172 -2.95 -21.26 -4.83
N ALA A 173 -3.54 -22.09 -3.96
CA ALA A 173 -3.16 -23.48 -3.76
C ALA A 173 -4.38 -24.40 -3.92
N CYS A 174 -4.09 -25.67 -4.19
CA CYS A 174 -5.14 -26.65 -4.43
C CYS A 174 -6.01 -26.84 -3.18
N PRO A 175 -7.33 -27.06 -3.35
CA PRO A 175 -8.03 -27.37 -4.60
C PRO A 175 -8.48 -26.15 -5.43
N LEU A 176 -8.28 -24.91 -4.95
CA LEU A 176 -8.78 -23.71 -5.63
C LEU A 176 -8.05 -23.41 -6.94
N GLY A 177 -6.74 -23.67 -6.96
CA GLY A 177 -5.89 -23.47 -8.13
C GLY A 177 -4.42 -23.67 -7.78
N CYS A 178 -3.54 -23.56 -8.76
CA CYS A 178 -2.10 -23.56 -8.50
C CYS A 178 -1.45 -22.45 -9.34
N GLN A 179 -0.74 -21.53 -8.69
CA GLN A 179 0.03 -20.54 -9.44
C GLN A 179 1.14 -21.25 -10.25
N ASN A 180 1.21 -20.98 -11.56
CA ASN A 180 2.17 -21.58 -12.49
C ASN A 180 2.10 -23.12 -12.58
N GLY A 181 0.89 -23.65 -12.46
CA GLY A 181 0.64 -25.08 -12.46
C GLY A 181 -0.84 -25.42 -12.54
N ARG A 182 -1.13 -26.70 -12.40
CA ARG A 182 -2.49 -27.23 -12.32
C ARG A 182 -2.65 -28.11 -11.09
N CYS A 183 -3.86 -28.18 -10.56
CA CYS A 183 -4.15 -29.05 -9.43
C CYS A 183 -4.26 -30.51 -9.86
N PHE A 184 -3.68 -31.39 -9.05
CA PHE A 184 -3.84 -32.83 -9.16
C PHE A 184 -4.84 -33.33 -8.10
N LEU A 185 -5.39 -34.53 -8.29
CA LEU A 185 -6.47 -35.06 -7.44
C LEU A 185 -6.04 -35.29 -5.98
N ASP A 186 -4.75 -35.43 -5.71
CA ASP A 186 -4.19 -35.59 -4.36
C ASP A 186 -4.04 -34.25 -3.61
N GLY A 187 -4.49 -33.15 -4.21
CA GLY A 187 -4.34 -31.80 -3.65
C GLY A 187 -2.94 -31.20 -3.85
N SER A 188 -2.07 -31.86 -4.63
CA SER A 188 -0.75 -31.31 -4.98
C SER A 188 -0.78 -30.48 -6.26
N CYS A 189 0.19 -29.58 -6.37
CA CYS A 189 0.44 -28.81 -7.58
C CYS A 189 1.29 -29.61 -8.58
N GLN A 190 0.81 -29.72 -9.82
CA GLN A 190 1.63 -30.13 -10.97
C GLN A 190 2.10 -28.89 -11.71
N CYS A 191 3.41 -28.61 -11.62
CA CYS A 191 4.00 -27.40 -12.18
C CYS A 191 4.13 -27.43 -13.70
N GLU A 192 4.02 -26.25 -14.30
CA GLU A 192 4.31 -26.05 -15.73
C GLU A 192 5.82 -26.15 -16.03
N PRO A 193 6.22 -26.37 -17.29
CA PRO A 193 7.62 -26.36 -17.68
C PRO A 193 8.34 -25.08 -17.25
N GLY A 194 9.54 -25.20 -16.70
CA GLY A 194 10.29 -24.06 -16.15
C GLY A 194 9.93 -23.69 -14.70
N TYR A 195 9.01 -24.42 -14.08
CA TYR A 195 8.67 -24.27 -12.67
C TYR A 195 8.90 -25.57 -11.91
N LYS A 196 9.25 -25.46 -10.63
CA LYS A 196 9.42 -26.58 -9.71
C LYS A 196 8.49 -26.42 -8.51
N LEU A 197 8.11 -27.56 -7.96
CA LEU A 197 7.29 -27.60 -6.78
C LEU A 197 8.05 -27.03 -5.58
N ASP A 198 7.37 -26.20 -4.78
CA ASP A 198 7.90 -25.73 -3.51
C ASP A 198 8.05 -26.88 -2.49
N GLU A 199 8.86 -26.66 -1.44
CA GLU A 199 9.07 -27.60 -0.34
C GLU A 199 7.76 -28.04 0.33
N THR A 200 6.80 -27.11 0.44
CA THR A 200 5.48 -27.40 1.01
C THR A 200 4.58 -28.20 0.07
N ARG A 201 4.98 -28.40 -1.20
CA ARG A 201 4.20 -29.05 -2.26
C ARG A 201 2.90 -28.35 -2.65
N ARG A 202 2.72 -27.09 -2.26
CA ARG A 202 1.45 -26.35 -2.41
C ARG A 202 1.44 -25.25 -3.47
N PHE A 203 2.59 -24.87 -4.02
CA PHE A 203 2.69 -23.95 -5.16
C PHE A 203 3.93 -24.23 -6.01
N CYS A 204 3.99 -23.63 -7.19
CA CYS A 204 5.09 -23.79 -8.13
C CYS A 204 5.94 -22.51 -8.19
N ARG A 205 7.22 -22.64 -7.86
CA ARG A 205 8.22 -21.56 -7.96
C ARG A 205 8.99 -21.67 -9.27
N PRO A 206 9.37 -20.56 -9.90
CA PRO A 206 10.14 -20.58 -11.14
C PRO A 206 11.52 -21.20 -10.92
N ILE A 207 12.06 -21.78 -11.99
CA ILE A 207 13.42 -22.33 -12.05
C ILE A 207 14.32 -21.29 -12.70
N CYS A 208 15.41 -20.93 -12.02
CA CYS A 208 16.51 -20.17 -12.59
C CYS A 208 17.75 -21.06 -12.50
N SER A 209 18.22 -21.58 -13.63
CA SER A 209 19.24 -22.64 -13.69
C SER A 209 20.61 -22.17 -13.20
N SER A 210 20.95 -20.90 -13.43
CA SER A 210 22.16 -20.25 -12.91
C SER A 210 22.02 -19.71 -11.48
N GLY A 211 20.81 -19.77 -10.91
CA GLY A 211 20.45 -19.00 -9.72
C GLY A 211 20.37 -17.49 -9.99
N CYS A 212 19.97 -16.73 -8.97
CA CYS A 212 19.91 -15.27 -8.99
C CYS A 212 20.95 -14.69 -8.01
N ASP A 213 22.21 -14.64 -8.46
CA ASP A 213 23.38 -14.00 -7.82
C ASP A 213 23.65 -14.34 -6.33
N ASN A 214 22.98 -15.36 -5.75
CA ASN A 214 22.98 -15.67 -4.31
C ASN A 214 22.72 -14.45 -3.41
N ASN A 215 22.10 -13.40 -3.95
CA ASN A 215 21.87 -12.15 -3.25
C ASN A 215 20.39 -12.09 -2.84
N PRO A 216 20.06 -11.85 -1.55
CA PRO A 216 18.68 -11.76 -1.10
C PRO A 216 17.87 -10.66 -1.80
N ARG A 217 18.53 -9.70 -2.46
CA ARG A 217 17.88 -8.63 -3.23
C ARG A 217 17.34 -9.07 -4.58
N HIS A 218 17.69 -10.26 -5.06
CA HIS A 218 17.20 -10.81 -6.32
C HIS A 218 16.39 -12.07 -6.05
N ASN A 219 15.30 -12.24 -6.78
CA ASN A 219 14.52 -13.47 -6.77
C ASN A 219 14.20 -13.90 -8.21
N CYS A 220 14.00 -15.20 -8.38
CA CYS A 220 13.49 -15.76 -9.62
C CYS A 220 12.00 -15.40 -9.71
N THR A 221 11.63 -14.52 -10.62
CA THR A 221 10.24 -14.04 -10.77
C THR A 221 9.49 -14.77 -11.89
N ALA A 222 10.23 -15.33 -12.84
CA ALA A 222 9.75 -16.18 -13.92
C ALA A 222 10.86 -17.16 -14.35
N PRO A 223 10.57 -18.21 -15.13
CA PRO A 223 11.56 -19.19 -15.54
C PRO A 223 12.76 -18.53 -16.24
N GLU A 224 13.96 -18.79 -15.73
CA GLU A 224 15.23 -18.20 -16.17
C GLU A 224 15.29 -16.66 -16.11
N ILE A 225 14.38 -16.02 -15.38
CA ILE A 225 14.32 -14.56 -15.22
C ILE A 225 14.50 -14.19 -13.74
N CYS A 226 15.62 -13.53 -13.47
CA CYS A 226 15.89 -12.91 -12.17
C CYS A 226 15.42 -11.45 -12.18
N SER A 227 14.77 -11.02 -11.11
CA SER A 227 14.40 -9.62 -10.90
C SER A 227 14.60 -9.23 -9.44
N CYS A 228 14.46 -7.95 -9.14
CA CYS A 228 14.53 -7.48 -7.76
C CYS A 228 13.46 -8.15 -6.90
N ALA A 229 13.86 -8.62 -5.72
CA ALA A 229 12.95 -9.15 -4.73
C ALA A 229 11.95 -8.09 -4.28
N LYS A 230 10.85 -8.51 -3.66
CA LYS A 230 9.84 -7.58 -3.14
C LYS A 230 10.47 -6.62 -2.13
N GLY A 231 10.18 -5.33 -2.28
CA GLY A 231 10.81 -4.27 -1.49
C GLY A 231 12.13 -3.76 -2.07
N TYR A 232 12.53 -4.21 -3.27
CA TYR A 232 13.66 -3.68 -4.02
C TYR A 232 13.24 -3.27 -5.43
N GLN A 233 13.92 -2.28 -5.98
CA GLN A 233 13.71 -1.79 -7.34
C GLN A 233 15.04 -1.74 -8.08
N LEU A 234 14.99 -2.03 -9.38
CA LEU A 234 16.17 -1.99 -10.24
C LEU A 234 16.57 -0.53 -10.50
N THR A 235 17.77 -0.16 -10.09
CA THR A 235 18.41 1.12 -10.38
C THR A 235 19.72 0.92 -11.13
N ASN A 236 20.44 2.01 -11.45
CA ASN A 236 21.74 1.94 -12.13
C ASN A 236 22.80 1.17 -11.32
N ASN A 237 22.61 1.04 -10.00
CA ASN A 237 23.51 0.30 -9.10
C ASN A 237 23.01 -1.13 -8.78
N GLY A 238 21.99 -1.60 -9.49
CA GLY A 238 21.33 -2.90 -9.25
C GLY A 238 20.06 -2.78 -8.41
N CYS A 239 19.67 -3.86 -7.74
CA CYS A 239 18.49 -3.84 -6.88
C CYS A 239 18.77 -3.07 -5.57
N GLU A 240 18.11 -1.93 -5.42
CA GLU A 240 18.17 -1.08 -4.24
C GLU A 240 16.84 -1.15 -3.46
N PRO A 241 16.88 -1.08 -2.13
CA PRO A 241 15.67 -1.17 -1.32
C PRO A 241 14.73 0.01 -1.60
N VAL A 242 13.43 -0.26 -1.54
CA VAL A 242 12.36 0.72 -1.71
C VAL A 242 11.66 0.88 -0.38
N CYS A 243 11.55 2.12 0.08
CA CYS A 243 10.88 2.45 1.32
C CYS A 243 9.43 2.88 1.03
N ASP A 244 8.51 2.47 1.89
CA ASP A 244 7.13 2.94 1.90
C ASP A 244 6.77 3.44 3.32
N PRO A 245 6.57 4.76 3.50
CA PRO A 245 6.63 5.82 2.48
C PRO A 245 8.06 6.08 1.96
N ASP A 246 8.16 6.65 0.76
CA ASP A 246 9.45 7.01 0.16
C ASP A 246 10.25 7.97 1.06
N CYS A 247 11.58 7.81 1.07
CA CYS A 247 12.48 8.58 1.91
C CYS A 247 12.60 10.05 1.51
N GLY A 248 12.02 10.48 0.38
CA GLY A 248 12.02 11.88 -0.03
C GLY A 248 13.40 12.42 -0.46
N ILE A 249 13.43 13.70 -0.83
CA ILE A 249 14.65 14.33 -1.38
C ILE A 249 15.77 14.31 -0.34
N GLY A 250 16.96 13.88 -0.74
CA GLY A 250 18.13 13.79 0.13
C GLY A 250 18.09 12.60 1.10
N GLY A 251 17.16 11.67 0.92
CA GLY A 251 17.10 10.39 1.62
C GLY A 251 17.42 9.21 0.73
N LEU A 252 18.17 8.23 1.26
CA LEU A 252 18.39 6.93 0.64
C LEU A 252 17.70 5.87 1.47
N CYS A 253 16.91 5.01 0.83
CA CYS A 253 16.34 3.86 1.51
C CYS A 253 17.44 2.83 1.81
N LYS A 254 17.37 2.23 3.00
CA LYS A 254 18.19 1.12 3.49
C LYS A 254 17.31 -0.10 3.69
N GLU A 255 17.98 -1.21 3.99
CA GLU A 255 17.32 -2.46 4.38
C GLU A 255 16.30 -2.24 5.51
N GLN A 256 15.24 -3.04 5.55
CA GLN A 256 14.19 -2.98 6.59
C GLN A 256 13.34 -1.70 6.61
N ASN A 257 13.19 -1.02 5.47
CA ASN A 257 12.37 0.19 5.34
C ASN A 257 12.89 1.38 6.19
N GLU A 258 14.21 1.52 6.29
CA GLU A 258 14.87 2.61 7.04
C GLU A 258 15.43 3.67 6.08
N CYS A 259 15.28 4.95 6.39
CA CYS A 259 15.75 6.04 5.54
C CYS A 259 17.01 6.71 6.09
N ASP A 260 18.05 6.76 5.28
CA ASP A 260 19.32 7.44 5.56
C ASP A 260 19.38 8.81 4.91
N CYS A 261 19.49 9.86 5.72
CA CYS A 261 19.46 11.22 5.20
C CYS A 261 20.86 11.78 4.98
N GLY A 262 21.09 12.30 3.78
CA GLY A 262 22.32 12.96 3.40
C GLY A 262 22.54 14.29 4.13
N SER A 263 23.74 14.85 3.97
CA SER A 263 24.14 16.12 4.59
C SER A 263 23.16 17.25 4.28
N GLY A 264 22.72 17.97 5.32
CA GLY A 264 21.70 19.01 5.20
C GLY A 264 20.27 18.48 5.21
N TYR A 265 20.05 17.16 5.32
CA TYR A 265 18.74 16.55 5.50
C TYR A 265 18.67 15.85 6.86
N LYS A 266 17.48 15.79 7.47
CA LYS A 266 17.23 14.97 8.67
C LYS A 266 15.94 14.18 8.49
N LEU A 267 15.93 12.95 8.99
CA LEU A 267 14.86 11.96 8.84
C LEU A 267 13.55 12.37 9.54
N LYS A 268 12.65 13.10 8.91
CA LYS A 268 11.40 13.58 9.50
C LYS A 268 10.18 12.76 9.04
N ASP A 269 9.47 12.18 10.00
CA ASP A 269 8.28 11.34 9.82
C ASP A 269 8.49 10.16 8.86
N GLY A 270 9.65 9.51 8.97
CA GLY A 270 10.04 8.41 8.06
C GLY A 270 10.56 8.90 6.69
N VAL A 271 10.71 10.22 6.48
CA VAL A 271 11.12 10.83 5.21
C VAL A 271 12.21 11.88 5.46
N CYS A 272 13.28 11.89 4.69
CA CYS A 272 14.31 12.92 4.76
C CYS A 272 13.80 14.30 4.31
N GLN A 273 14.10 15.32 5.13
CA GLN A 273 13.70 16.71 4.86
C GLN A 273 14.89 17.66 5.10
N ALA A 274 15.01 18.68 4.24
CA ALA A 274 16.09 19.67 4.29
C ALA A 274 16.09 20.47 5.61
N ASP A 275 17.29 20.73 6.13
CA ASP A 275 17.56 21.63 7.26
C ASP A 275 17.70 23.04 6.73
N CYS A 276 16.60 23.78 6.62
CA CYS A 276 16.58 25.11 6.02
C CYS A 276 17.17 26.22 6.93
N TYR A 277 18.04 25.88 7.87
CA TYR A 277 18.74 26.86 8.71
C TYR A 277 20.21 26.95 8.30
N GLN A 278 20.46 27.77 7.28
CA GLN A 278 21.74 28.45 7.04
C GLN A 278 21.44 29.92 6.75
#